data_AF-A0AAW9N1P4-F1
#
_entry.id   AF-A0AAW9N1P4-F1
#
_cell.length_a   1.000
_cell.length_b   1.000
_cell.length_c   1.000
_cell.angle_alpha   90.00
_cell.angle_beta   90.00
_cell.angle_gamma   90.00
#
_symmetry.space_group_name_H-M   'P 1'
#
loop_
_entity.id
_entity.type
_entity.pdbx_description
1 polymer ?
#
loop_
_entity_poly.entity_id
_entity_poly.type
_entity_poly.pdbx_seq_one_letter_code
_entity_poly.pdbx_strand_id
1 'polypeptide(L)'
;MDERASGGWTLQLKQEKVLTNGTFELPEALSFVTSEETTVIGSSAVTIFESDQKGESDLSAILDSTSQHGIRIDIPVENQRIGTFEGKLSWILADVPEN
;
A
#
# COMPACT_ATOMS: atom_id res chain seq x y z
N MET A 1 -15.67 4.32 30.23
CA MET A 1 -16.50 3.54 29.29
C MET A 1 -15.87 3.83 27.96
N ASP A 2 -14.92 2.99 27.57
CA ASP A 2 -14.08 3.22 26.41
C ASP A 2 -14.74 2.47 25.26
N GLU A 3 -15.52 3.22 24.47
CA GLU A 3 -16.23 2.77 23.24
C GLU A 3 -15.29 2.35 22.11
N ARG A 4 -14.04 1.97 22.42
CA ARG A 4 -13.07 1.37 21.50
C ARG A 4 -13.12 -0.16 21.50
N ALA A 5 -14.13 -0.72 22.14
CA ALA A 5 -14.32 -2.15 22.24
C ALA A 5 -15.34 -2.62 21.18
N SER A 6 -14.85 -2.88 19.96
CA SER A 6 -15.23 -4.03 19.10
C SER A 6 -15.22 -3.81 17.57
N GLY A 7 -14.71 -2.69 17.04
CA GLY A 7 -14.42 -2.58 15.59
C GLY A 7 -13.08 -3.21 15.19
N GLY A 8 -13.04 -3.99 14.12
CA GLY A 8 -11.79 -4.37 13.46
C GLY A 8 -11.10 -3.14 12.85
N TRP A 9 -9.90 -3.31 12.31
CA TRP A 9 -9.19 -2.25 11.60
C TRP A 9 -8.66 -2.74 10.26
N THR A 10 -8.51 -1.80 9.33
CA THR A 10 -7.94 -2.04 8.00
C THR A 10 -6.73 -1.15 7.78
N LEU A 11 -5.70 -1.73 7.18
CA LEU A 11 -4.55 -0.98 6.68
C LEU A 11 -4.79 -0.68 5.22
N GLN A 12 -4.79 0.60 4.89
CA GLN A 12 -4.93 1.07 3.53
C GLN A 12 -3.64 1.74 3.08
N LEU A 13 -3.29 1.52 1.83
CA LEU A 13 -2.15 2.12 1.17
C LEU A 13 -2.64 2.97 0.00
N LYS A 14 -2.13 4.19 -0.10
CA LYS A 14 -2.39 5.06 -1.26
C LYS A 14 -1.12 5.73 -1.74
N GLN A 15 -1.08 6.04 -3.03
CA GLN A 15 -0.06 6.88 -3.61
C GLN A 15 -0.47 8.34 -3.45
N GLU A 16 0.08 9.03 -2.45
CA GLU A 16 -0.16 10.45 -2.20
C GLU A 16 0.49 11.33 -3.28
N LYS A 17 1.66 10.93 -3.77
CA LYS A 17 2.33 11.57 -4.91
C LYS A 17 2.81 10.53 -5.90
N VAL A 18 2.42 10.68 -7.15
CA VAL A 18 2.87 9.84 -8.27
C VAL A 18 4.38 9.91 -8.40
N LEU A 19 5.00 8.83 -8.86
CA LEU A 19 6.42 8.83 -9.18
C LEU A 19 6.67 9.78 -10.35
N THR A 20 7.44 10.82 -10.08
CA THR A 20 7.76 11.85 -11.08
C THR A 20 9.27 11.94 -11.28
N ASN A 21 9.69 12.08 -12.52
CA ASN A 21 11.06 12.38 -12.92
C ASN A 21 11.07 13.66 -13.76
N GLY A 22 11.29 14.80 -13.11
CA GLY A 22 11.19 16.11 -13.77
C GLY A 22 9.77 16.40 -14.26
N THR A 23 9.57 16.43 -15.58
CA THR A 23 8.26 16.65 -16.24
C THR A 23 7.55 15.35 -16.62
N PHE A 24 8.17 14.20 -16.39
CA PHE A 24 7.61 12.89 -16.69
C PHE A 24 6.94 12.30 -15.45
N GLU A 25 5.73 11.80 -15.60
CA GLU A 25 4.97 11.15 -14.53
C GLU A 25 4.81 9.67 -14.84
N LEU A 26 4.93 8.83 -13.83
CA LEU A 26 4.82 7.39 -13.92
C LEU A 26 3.63 6.93 -13.06
N PRO A 27 2.39 7.14 -13.55
CA PRO A 27 1.18 6.69 -12.87
C PRO A 27 1.14 5.16 -12.83
N GLU A 28 0.52 4.61 -11.78
CA GLU A 28 0.18 3.19 -11.67
C GLU A 28 1.36 2.21 -11.73
N ALA A 29 2.59 2.69 -11.55
CA ALA A 29 3.81 1.88 -11.51
C ALA A 29 3.90 0.95 -10.29
N LEU A 30 3.28 1.39 -9.20
CA LEU A 30 3.36 0.76 -7.90
C LEU A 30 2.20 -0.21 -7.75
N SER A 31 2.50 -1.41 -7.29
CA SER A 31 1.53 -2.44 -6.97
C SER A 31 1.87 -3.05 -5.62
N PHE A 32 0.86 -3.38 -4.82
CA PHE A 32 1.03 -4.14 -3.60
C PHE A 32 0.78 -5.61 -3.91
N VAL A 33 1.79 -6.45 -3.67
CA VAL A 33 1.75 -7.89 -3.95
C VAL A 33 1.61 -8.63 -2.63
N THR A 34 0.62 -9.51 -2.54
CA THR A 34 0.41 -10.43 -1.42
C THR A 34 0.36 -11.87 -1.95
N SER A 35 0.29 -12.84 -1.05
CA SER A 35 0.11 -14.26 -1.40
C SER A 35 -1.19 -14.52 -2.19
N GLU A 36 -2.20 -13.68 -2.00
CA GLU A 36 -3.55 -13.88 -2.53
C GLU A 36 -3.81 -13.03 -3.77
N GLU A 37 -3.45 -11.75 -3.73
CA GLU A 37 -3.67 -10.83 -4.85
C GLU A 37 -2.53 -9.83 -5.08
N THR A 38 -2.54 -9.22 -6.27
CA THR A 38 -1.74 -8.04 -6.59
C THR A 38 -2.68 -6.89 -6.91
N THR A 39 -2.57 -5.80 -6.15
CA THR A 39 -3.43 -4.62 -6.28
C THR A 39 -2.60 -3.42 -6.70
N VAL A 40 -3.02 -2.70 -7.75
CA VAL A 40 -2.32 -1.48 -8.19
C VAL A 40 -2.51 -0.36 -7.16
N ILE A 41 -1.41 0.27 -6.74
CA ILE A 41 -1.41 1.39 -5.79
C ILE A 41 -1.56 2.69 -6.59
N GLY A 42 -2.80 3.16 -6.70
CA GLY A 42 -3.13 4.44 -7.32
C GLY A 42 -3.29 5.59 -6.31
N SER A 43 -3.88 6.69 -6.77
CA SER A 43 -4.27 7.80 -5.89
C SER A 43 -5.37 7.42 -4.90
N SER A 44 -6.17 6.40 -5.24
CA SER A 44 -7.18 5.81 -4.37
C SER A 44 -6.52 4.92 -3.32
N ALA A 45 -7.03 4.96 -2.09
CA ALA A 45 -6.59 4.05 -1.04
C ALA A 45 -7.08 2.63 -1.31
N VAL A 46 -6.16 1.68 -1.29
CA VAL A 46 -6.43 0.25 -1.42
C VAL A 46 -6.19 -0.43 -0.08
N THR A 47 -7.10 -1.32 0.33
CA THR A 47 -6.93 -2.10 1.55
C THR A 47 -5.93 -3.22 1.28
N ILE A 48 -4.87 -3.28 2.11
CA ILE A 48 -3.78 -4.25 1.98
C ILE A 48 -3.71 -5.24 3.14
N PHE A 49 -4.48 -4.97 4.21
CA PHE A 49 -4.57 -5.82 5.39
C PHE A 49 -5.82 -5.48 6.18
N GLU A 50 -6.44 -6.48 6.78
CA GLU A 50 -7.59 -6.34 7.66
C GLU A 50 -7.36 -7.22 8.88
N SER A 51 -7.63 -6.70 10.07
CA SER A 51 -7.50 -7.45 11.31
C SER A 51 -8.55 -7.04 12.32
N ASP A 52 -9.15 -8.05 12.93
CA ASP A 52 -10.07 -7.88 14.05
C ASP A 52 -9.32 -7.93 15.40
N GLN A 53 -8.00 -8.19 15.36
CA GLN A 53 -7.20 -8.32 16.56
C GLN A 53 -6.80 -6.96 17.12
N LYS A 54 -7.08 -6.75 18.41
CA LYS A 54 -6.65 -5.59 19.17
C LYS A 54 -5.23 -5.78 19.66
N GLY A 55 -4.32 -4.89 19.26
CA GLY A 55 -2.93 -4.88 19.72
C GLY A 55 -1.92 -4.88 18.56
N GLU A 56 -0.77 -5.52 18.77
CA GLU A 56 0.22 -5.72 17.73
C GLU A 56 -0.28 -6.81 16.77
N SER A 57 -0.32 -6.48 15.48
CA SER A 57 -0.50 -7.48 14.42
C SER A 57 0.78 -7.59 13.64
N ASP A 58 1.18 -8.82 13.36
CA ASP A 58 2.35 -9.09 12.54
C ASP A 58 2.04 -8.77 11.07
N LEU A 59 2.66 -7.71 10.56
CA LEU A 59 2.62 -7.34 9.14
C LEU A 59 3.76 -7.98 8.34
N SER A 60 4.58 -8.83 8.98
CA SER A 60 5.74 -9.46 8.35
C SER A 60 5.31 -10.37 7.21
N ALA A 61 4.14 -11.01 7.32
CA ALA A 61 3.58 -11.86 6.26
C ALA A 61 3.27 -11.10 4.96
N ILE A 62 2.83 -9.84 5.04
CA ILE A 62 2.48 -8.99 3.88
C ILE A 62 3.67 -8.15 3.39
N LEU A 63 4.74 -8.05 4.18
CA LEU A 63 6.00 -7.36 3.84
C LEU A 63 7.17 -8.34 3.77
N ASP A 64 6.89 -9.58 3.34
CA ASP A 64 7.90 -10.63 3.27
C ASP A 64 8.79 -10.49 2.02
N SER A 65 10.04 -10.12 2.25
CA SER A 65 11.06 -10.07 1.21
C SER A 65 11.36 -11.44 0.57
N THR A 66 11.13 -12.54 1.28
CA THR A 66 11.42 -13.91 0.80
C THR A 66 10.45 -14.35 -0.28
N SER A 67 9.17 -14.01 -0.10
CA SER A 67 8.06 -14.29 -1.02
C SER A 67 7.79 -13.12 -1.98
N GLN A 68 8.62 -12.07 -1.94
CA GLN A 68 8.46 -10.85 -2.74
C GLN A 68 7.11 -10.16 -2.51
N HIS A 69 6.58 -10.26 -1.29
CA HIS A 69 5.37 -9.56 -0.86
C HIS A 69 5.69 -8.13 -0.41
N GLY A 70 4.73 -7.24 -0.61
CA GLY A 70 4.84 -5.83 -0.27
C GLY A 70 4.75 -4.93 -1.50
N ILE A 71 5.52 -3.84 -1.50
CA ILE A 71 5.46 -2.83 -2.56
C ILE A 71 6.37 -3.26 -3.71
N ARG A 72 5.76 -3.59 -4.84
CA ARG A 72 6.43 -3.82 -6.11
C ARG A 72 6.31 -2.59 -7.00
N ILE A 73 7.39 -2.27 -7.69
CA ILE A 73 7.39 -1.30 -8.77
C ILE A 73 7.68 -2.01 -10.09
N ASP A 74 6.84 -1.80 -11.09
CA ASP A 74 7.06 -2.29 -12.45
C ASP A 74 7.22 -1.09 -13.39
N ILE A 75 8.44 -0.90 -13.91
CA ILE A 75 8.77 0.20 -14.81
C ILE A 75 9.02 -0.41 -16.19
N PRO A 76 8.08 -0.29 -17.15
CA PRO A 76 8.29 -0.80 -18.49
C PRO A 76 9.49 -0.09 -19.11
N VAL A 77 10.26 -0.81 -19.93
CA VAL A 77 11.50 -0.32 -20.56
C VAL A 77 11.30 0.98 -21.34
N GLU A 78 10.09 1.19 -21.86
CA GLU A 78 9.66 2.38 -22.59
C GLU A 78 9.60 3.64 -21.69
N ASN A 79 9.35 3.44 -20.39
CA ASN A 79 9.23 4.48 -19.37
C ASN A 79 10.47 4.58 -18.47
N GLN A 80 11.48 3.73 -18.68
CA GLN A 80 12.76 3.80 -17.96
C GLN A 80 13.54 5.03 -18.43
N ARG A 81 13.48 6.10 -17.63
CA ARG A 81 14.23 7.33 -17.84
C ARG A 81 15.46 7.36 -16.95
N ILE A 82 16.56 7.92 -17.46
CA ILE A 82 17.73 8.20 -16.64
C ILE A 82 17.40 9.34 -15.68
N GLY A 83 17.46 9.08 -14.39
CA GLY A 83 17.28 10.08 -13.34
C GLY A 83 16.65 9.49 -12.07
N THR A 84 16.27 10.37 -11.15
CA THR A 84 15.62 10.00 -9.89
C THR A 84 14.12 10.15 -10.00
N PHE A 85 13.36 9.09 -9.71
CA PHE A 85 11.90 9.16 -9.56
C PHE A 85 11.57 9.42 -8.11
N GLU A 86 10.80 10.47 -7.85
CA GLU A 86 10.35 10.83 -6.51
C GLU A 86 8.83 10.70 -6.44
N GLY A 87 8.35 9.95 -5.46
CA GLY A 87 6.94 9.73 -5.17
C GLY A 87 6.71 9.64 -3.67
N LYS A 88 5.44 9.57 -3.26
CA LYS A 88 5.07 9.46 -1.85
C LYS A 88 3.95 8.46 -1.69
N LEU A 89 4.19 7.46 -0.85
CA LEU A 89 3.18 6.54 -0.37
C LEU A 89 2.69 6.99 1.00
N SER A 90 1.40 6.79 1.26
CA SER A 90 0.74 7.16 2.50
C SER A 90 -0.02 5.94 3.01
N TRP A 91 0.31 5.56 4.24
CA TRP A 91 -0.31 4.45 4.96
C TRP A 91 -1.39 5.02 5.86
N ILE A 92 -2.58 4.44 5.79
CA ILE A 92 -3.76 4.89 6.52
C ILE A 92 -4.27 3.71 7.32
N LEU A 93 -4.39 3.90 8.63
CA LEU A 93 -5.08 2.96 9.50
C LEU A 93 -6.53 3.43 9.62
N ALA A 94 -7.48 2.66 9.09
CA ALA A 94 -8.90 2.95 9.17
C ALA A 94 -9.59 1.97 10.13
N ASP A 95 -10.34 2.50 11.09
CA ASP A 95 -11.20 1.73 11.99
C ASP A 95 -12.44 1.29 11.21
N VAL A 96 -12.80 0.00 11.25
CA VAL A 96 -14.05 -0.48 10.67
C VAL A 96 -15.12 -0.34 11.77
N PRO A 97 -16.07 0.60 11.65
CA PRO A 97 -17.17 0.64 12.60
C PRO A 97 -17.96 -0.66 12.48
N GLU A 98 -18.14 -1.37 13.60
CA GLU A 98 -19.11 -2.47 13.70
C GLU A 98 -20.46 -2.00 13.17
N ASN A 99 -21.02 -2.78 12.24
CA ASN A 99 -22.33 -2.54 11.64
C ASN A 99 -23.33 -3.53 12.24
#